data_AF-A0AAI8V8E4-F1
#
_entry.id   AF-A0AAI8V8E4-F1
#
_cell.length_a   1.000
_cell.length_b   1.000
_cell.length_c   1.000
_cell.angle_alpha   90.00
_cell.angle_beta   90.00
_cell.angle_gamma   90.00
#
_symmetry.space_group_name_H-M   'P 1'
#
loop_
_entity.id
_entity.type
_entity.pdbx_description
1 polymer ?
#
loop_
_entity_poly.entity_id
_entity_poly.type
_entity_poly.pdbx_seq_one_letter_code
_entity_poly.pdbx_strand_id
1 'polypeptide(L)'
;MFSGCLEGNIDTIRLAVDYGASESIILLGRVLRYFWNKALPKSNDVPTFKFLLELGTRVDDPDVHLKQLKVLMECLCKRHNWALLSLFLHAGLGSQVMQRSKKELPIALISLIKQEAPLRLVGLLIDHGADLNYVQSGTKSSTVTPLSTSIMVDSKTNFEYLLGRGANIHGQDLSHPSKVATHIPIFAAARVAIERGPKWINLRLVKRADINHCTPILEKRRWGPLWGSWVHLGNWEDPSPLEYYNRTPLFVYLDSINTWEPNQIPSPVKALNYLSSKGALLRHLEVPGAVQGGFKRLERSETEMLLRKWGASSLASPEFFTCNQWLLEHGAGGPRMGTLYRRGIPSLPVARSDGWARFLRLYLGGPDSDPRERSARNRLLGSEIECRERKFVQDIWQNGSVPESTTLTIDCLIASGANINSDSNLEIFIRLCEKHCSEAFSRTYNERFQERRFSFIGFLVTKGADPMMKGGPAQKSALQMLEELKNSKRSRRHKNEGPVEVVFDFATMLAKERIVYLERNQPIGVAA
;
A
#
# COMPACT_ATOMS: atom_id res chain seq x y z
N MET A 1 -37.48 -13.32 40.52
CA MET A 1 -36.22 -12.60 40.21
C MET A 1 -36.07 -12.25 38.73
N PHE A 2 -35.79 -13.21 37.83
CA PHE A 2 -35.49 -12.91 36.42
C PHE A 2 -36.58 -12.14 35.66
N SER A 3 -37.86 -12.55 35.77
CA SER A 3 -38.98 -11.81 35.14
C SER A 3 -39.07 -10.38 35.65
N GLY A 4 -38.95 -10.19 36.98
CA GLY A 4 -38.93 -8.86 37.60
C GLY A 4 -37.79 -7.99 37.07
N CYS A 5 -36.60 -8.55 36.87
CA CYS A 5 -35.50 -7.82 36.23
C CYS A 5 -35.80 -7.47 34.76
N LEU A 6 -36.45 -8.36 34.03
CA LEU A 6 -36.75 -8.18 32.60
C LEU A 6 -37.84 -7.12 32.38
N GLU A 7 -38.78 -7.03 33.32
CA GLU A 7 -39.90 -6.11 33.32
C GLU A 7 -39.59 -4.78 34.04
N GLY A 8 -38.48 -4.68 34.77
CA GLY A 8 -38.18 -3.51 35.60
C GLY A 8 -39.03 -3.42 36.88
N ASN A 9 -39.55 -4.54 37.37
CA ASN A 9 -40.43 -4.60 38.52
C ASN A 9 -39.63 -4.80 39.81
N ILE A 10 -39.23 -3.69 40.44
CA ILE A 10 -38.44 -3.65 41.68
C ILE A 10 -39.12 -4.40 42.82
N ASP A 11 -40.45 -4.34 42.95
CA ASP A 11 -41.18 -5.03 44.03
C ASP A 11 -41.10 -6.55 43.87
N THR A 12 -41.19 -7.04 42.62
CA THR A 12 -41.03 -8.47 42.32
C THR A 12 -39.60 -8.95 42.57
N ILE A 13 -38.61 -8.09 42.33
CA ILE A 13 -37.19 -8.36 42.63
C ILE A 13 -37.02 -8.45 44.15
N ARG A 14 -37.49 -7.44 44.90
CA ARG A 14 -37.41 -7.39 46.36
C ARG A 14 -38.06 -8.62 47.00
N LEU A 15 -39.29 -8.91 46.60
CA LEU A 15 -40.02 -10.07 47.10
C LEU A 15 -39.26 -11.38 46.82
N ALA A 16 -38.64 -11.51 45.65
CA ALA A 16 -37.84 -12.70 45.34
C ALA A 16 -36.61 -12.83 46.24
N VAL A 17 -35.91 -11.74 46.54
CA VAL A 17 -34.78 -11.73 47.49
C VAL A 17 -35.25 -12.08 48.90
N ASP A 18 -36.38 -11.53 49.34
CA ASP A 18 -36.98 -11.83 50.65
C ASP A 18 -37.31 -13.32 50.79
N TYR A 19 -37.66 -14.00 49.70
CA TYR A 19 -37.85 -15.47 49.64
C TYR A 19 -36.55 -16.27 49.45
N GLY A 20 -35.39 -15.64 49.62
CA GLY A 20 -34.08 -16.30 49.57
C GLY A 20 -33.48 -16.47 48.17
N ALA A 21 -34.00 -15.77 47.14
CA ALA A 21 -33.31 -15.74 45.85
C ALA A 21 -31.98 -15.00 46.02
N SER A 22 -30.87 -15.63 45.63
CA SER A 22 -29.57 -14.98 45.70
C SER A 22 -29.51 -13.78 44.75
N GLU A 23 -29.03 -12.66 45.29
CA GLU A 23 -28.70 -11.43 44.58
C GLU A 23 -27.57 -11.60 43.55
N SER A 24 -26.70 -12.61 43.74
CA SER A 24 -25.61 -12.92 42.79
C SER A 24 -26.07 -13.75 41.58
N ILE A 25 -27.21 -14.45 41.66
CA ILE A 25 -27.71 -15.33 40.58
C ILE A 25 -28.05 -14.57 39.29
N ILE A 26 -28.33 -13.26 39.36
CA ILE A 26 -28.60 -12.44 38.17
C ILE A 26 -27.39 -12.40 37.22
N LEU A 27 -26.21 -12.74 37.72
CA LEU A 27 -24.94 -12.64 37.01
C LEU A 27 -24.45 -13.94 36.40
N LEU A 28 -25.17 -15.06 36.55
CA LEU A 28 -24.62 -16.36 36.21
C LEU A 28 -25.26 -16.94 34.93
N GLY A 29 -24.49 -16.94 33.83
CA GLY A 29 -24.70 -17.87 32.70
C GLY A 29 -25.54 -17.39 31.50
N ARG A 30 -26.28 -18.33 30.87
CA ARG A 30 -27.05 -18.12 29.61
C ARG A 30 -28.12 -17.03 29.74
N VAL A 31 -28.58 -16.82 30.97
CA VAL A 31 -29.56 -15.80 31.35
C VAL A 31 -29.02 -14.40 31.10
N LEU A 32 -27.74 -14.10 31.40
CA LEU A 32 -27.08 -12.83 31.07
C LEU A 32 -27.16 -12.50 29.58
N ARG A 33 -26.86 -13.46 28.71
CA ARG A 33 -26.88 -13.21 27.25
C ARG A 33 -28.29 -12.85 26.80
N TYR A 34 -29.31 -13.49 27.37
CA TYR A 34 -30.70 -13.20 27.05
C TYR A 34 -31.14 -11.85 27.65
N PHE A 35 -30.78 -11.62 28.91
CA PHE A 35 -31.08 -10.41 29.67
C PHE A 35 -30.46 -9.17 29.04
N TRP A 36 -29.15 -9.16 28.78
CA TRP A 36 -28.48 -7.99 28.21
C TRP A 36 -28.81 -7.75 26.74
N ASN A 37 -29.08 -8.81 25.97
CA ASN A 37 -29.43 -8.64 24.56
C ASN A 37 -30.91 -8.27 24.34
N LYS A 38 -31.83 -8.69 25.22
CA LYS A 38 -33.27 -8.42 25.06
C LYS A 38 -33.84 -7.41 26.05
N ALA A 39 -33.44 -7.43 27.32
CA ALA A 39 -33.99 -6.56 28.35
C ALA A 39 -33.32 -5.18 28.36
N LEU A 40 -31.98 -5.13 28.34
CA LEU A 40 -31.23 -3.85 28.40
C LEU A 40 -31.67 -2.82 27.34
N PRO A 41 -31.83 -3.19 26.05
CA PRO A 41 -32.22 -2.23 25.02
C PRO A 41 -33.67 -1.77 25.14
N LYS A 42 -34.52 -2.52 25.86
CA LYS A 42 -35.96 -2.25 25.99
C LYS A 42 -36.30 -1.47 27.24
N SER A 43 -35.63 -1.74 28.37
CA SER A 43 -36.02 -1.16 29.64
C SER A 43 -35.27 0.14 29.97
N ASN A 44 -33.98 0.30 29.60
CA ASN A 44 -33.10 1.39 30.08
C ASN A 44 -33.38 1.84 31.53
N ASP A 45 -33.75 0.86 32.37
CA ASP A 45 -34.41 1.11 33.65
C ASP A 45 -33.36 1.26 34.74
N VAL A 46 -32.78 2.46 34.76
CA VAL A 46 -31.73 2.85 35.70
C VAL A 46 -32.13 2.56 37.16
N PRO A 47 -33.36 2.86 37.63
CA PRO A 47 -33.83 2.48 38.96
C PRO A 47 -33.67 0.99 39.28
N THR A 48 -34.13 0.10 38.40
CA THR A 48 -34.02 -1.35 38.64
C THR A 48 -32.57 -1.79 38.74
N PHE A 49 -31.71 -1.35 37.82
CA PHE A 49 -30.29 -1.67 37.88
C PHE A 49 -29.59 -1.09 39.11
N LYS A 50 -30.01 0.09 39.56
CA LYS A 50 -29.48 0.71 40.78
C LYS A 50 -29.84 -0.13 42.00
N PHE A 51 -31.10 -0.55 42.10
CA PHE A 51 -31.56 -1.44 43.17
C PHE A 51 -30.81 -2.78 43.18
N LEU A 52 -30.57 -3.38 42.02
CA LEU A 52 -29.77 -4.60 41.92
C LEU A 52 -28.33 -4.41 42.41
N LEU A 53 -27.70 -3.29 42.06
CA LEU A 53 -26.34 -2.97 42.54
C LEU A 53 -26.32 -2.69 44.05
N GLU A 54 -27.36 -2.07 44.60
CA GLU A 54 -27.54 -1.86 46.05
C GLU A 54 -27.71 -3.18 46.81
N LEU A 55 -28.32 -4.19 46.18
CA LEU A 55 -28.37 -5.57 46.69
C LEU A 55 -27.03 -6.32 46.58
N GLY A 56 -25.93 -5.67 46.23
CA GLY A 56 -24.61 -6.31 46.19
C GLY A 56 -24.33 -7.15 44.94
N THR A 57 -25.06 -6.92 43.84
CA THR A 57 -24.79 -7.58 42.55
C THR A 57 -23.35 -7.28 42.08
N ARG A 58 -22.50 -8.32 42.00
CA ARG A 58 -21.07 -8.25 41.63
C ARG A 58 -20.74 -8.80 40.24
N VAL A 59 -20.12 -8.01 39.38
CA VAL A 59 -19.75 -8.43 38.01
C VAL A 59 -18.44 -9.22 37.96
N ASP A 60 -17.65 -9.22 39.04
CA ASP A 60 -16.38 -9.97 39.16
C ASP A 60 -16.53 -11.42 39.66
N ASP A 61 -17.74 -11.92 39.88
CA ASP A 61 -17.97 -13.30 40.32
C ASP A 61 -17.17 -14.29 39.46
N PRO A 62 -16.35 -15.19 40.06
CA PRO A 62 -15.42 -16.06 39.33
C PRO A 62 -16.08 -16.86 38.19
N ASP A 63 -17.36 -17.18 38.31
CA ASP A 63 -18.12 -17.94 37.32
C ASP A 63 -18.56 -17.10 36.09
N VAL A 64 -18.45 -15.77 36.15
CA VAL A 64 -18.67 -14.90 34.99
C VAL A 64 -17.54 -15.07 33.99
N HIS A 65 -17.86 -15.64 32.83
CA HIS A 65 -16.88 -15.86 31.77
C HIS A 65 -16.48 -14.52 31.14
N LEU A 66 -15.19 -14.32 30.81
CA LEU A 66 -14.66 -13.08 30.21
C LEU A 66 -15.45 -12.62 28.96
N LYS A 67 -15.92 -13.57 28.15
CA LYS A 67 -16.81 -13.31 27.00
C LYS A 67 -18.13 -12.60 27.40
N GLN A 68 -18.71 -12.92 28.55
CA GLN A 68 -19.92 -12.25 29.05
C GLN A 68 -19.61 -10.83 29.51
N LEU A 69 -18.49 -10.64 30.23
CA LEU A 69 -18.01 -9.32 30.63
C LEU A 69 -17.81 -8.41 29.42
N LYS A 70 -17.18 -8.93 28.36
CA LYS A 70 -17.01 -8.21 27.09
C LYS A 70 -18.36 -7.80 26.48
N VAL A 71 -19.32 -8.73 26.40
CA VAL A 71 -20.67 -8.43 25.86
C VAL A 71 -21.39 -7.37 26.71
N LEU A 72 -21.25 -7.44 28.04
CA LEU A 72 -21.80 -6.42 28.94
C LEU A 72 -21.18 -5.06 28.66
N MET A 73 -19.85 -4.96 28.60
CA MET A 73 -19.14 -3.72 28.30
C MET A 73 -19.52 -3.14 26.93
N GLU A 74 -19.61 -3.99 25.90
CA GLU A 74 -20.08 -3.59 24.57
C GLU A 74 -21.51 -3.04 24.60
N CYS A 75 -22.40 -3.65 25.39
CA CYS A 75 -23.78 -3.19 25.57
C CYS A 75 -23.87 -1.87 26.34
N LEU A 76 -23.16 -1.72 27.46
CA LEU A 76 -23.15 -0.50 28.27
C LEU A 76 -22.56 0.70 27.51
N CYS A 77 -21.61 0.47 26.60
CA CYS A 77 -21.02 1.53 25.80
C CYS A 77 -21.93 2.07 24.68
N LYS A 78 -23.10 1.48 24.43
CA LYS A 78 -24.06 2.00 23.43
C LYS A 78 -24.65 3.33 23.91
N ARG A 79 -24.89 4.24 22.97
CA ARG A 79 -25.41 5.60 23.23
C ARG A 79 -26.60 5.69 24.19
N HIS A 80 -27.56 4.77 24.12
CA HIS A 80 -28.74 4.77 25.01
C HIS A 80 -28.47 4.25 26.42
N ASN A 81 -27.35 3.55 26.66
CA ASN A 81 -27.01 2.91 27.93
C ASN A 81 -25.99 3.70 28.75
N TRP A 82 -25.65 4.92 28.36
CA TRP A 82 -24.65 5.74 29.04
C TRP A 82 -24.98 6.05 30.51
N ALA A 83 -26.27 6.20 30.84
CA ALA A 83 -26.69 6.35 32.24
C ALA A 83 -26.41 5.08 33.06
N LEU A 84 -26.69 3.91 32.47
CA LEU A 84 -26.36 2.62 33.08
C LEU A 84 -24.85 2.44 33.19
N LEU A 85 -24.07 2.74 32.15
CA LEU A 85 -22.60 2.68 32.23
C LEU A 85 -22.08 3.52 33.40
N SER A 86 -22.58 4.75 33.55
CA SER A 86 -22.23 5.62 34.67
C SER A 86 -22.58 4.95 36.01
N LEU A 87 -23.81 4.48 36.17
CA LEU A 87 -24.27 3.80 37.37
C LEU A 87 -23.37 2.61 37.76
N PHE A 88 -23.07 1.74 36.80
CA PHE A 88 -22.23 0.56 37.01
C PHE A 88 -20.79 0.95 37.39
N LEU A 89 -20.21 1.96 36.75
CA LEU A 89 -18.87 2.44 37.10
C LEU A 89 -18.81 2.99 38.52
N HIS A 90 -19.79 3.79 38.94
CA HIS A 90 -19.88 4.28 40.33
C HIS A 90 -20.07 3.15 41.34
N ALA A 91 -20.73 2.05 40.96
CA ALA A 91 -20.84 0.84 41.76
C ALA A 91 -19.58 -0.05 41.75
N GLY A 92 -18.46 0.43 41.19
CA GLY A 92 -17.18 -0.26 41.22
C GLY A 92 -16.93 -1.24 40.07
N LEU A 93 -17.75 -1.22 39.01
CA LEU A 93 -17.55 -2.07 37.82
C LEU A 93 -16.15 -1.88 37.23
N GLY A 94 -15.60 -0.67 37.26
CA GLY A 94 -14.27 -0.39 36.71
C GLY A 94 -13.16 -1.25 37.33
N SER A 95 -13.09 -1.26 38.66
CA SER A 95 -12.16 -2.09 39.43
C SER A 95 -12.37 -3.59 39.18
N GLN A 96 -13.63 -4.02 39.12
CA GLN A 96 -14.01 -5.42 38.84
C GLN A 96 -13.54 -5.86 37.44
N VAL A 97 -13.77 -5.02 36.42
CA VAL A 97 -13.31 -5.26 35.06
C VAL A 97 -11.78 -5.33 35.00
N MET A 98 -11.07 -4.42 35.66
CA MET A 98 -9.61 -4.37 35.64
C MET A 98 -8.95 -5.59 36.29
N GLN A 99 -9.54 -6.14 37.35
CA GLN A 99 -9.07 -7.37 37.98
C GLN A 99 -9.14 -8.56 37.03
N ARG A 100 -10.15 -8.62 36.16
CA ARG A 100 -10.35 -9.75 35.23
C ARG A 100 -9.76 -9.54 33.84
N SER A 101 -9.70 -8.30 33.36
CA SER A 101 -9.18 -7.95 32.04
C SER A 101 -8.70 -6.52 31.98
N LYS A 102 -7.41 -6.36 31.70
CA LYS A 102 -6.77 -5.05 31.47
C LYS A 102 -7.20 -4.38 30.16
N LYS A 103 -7.97 -5.05 29.30
CA LYS A 103 -8.27 -4.60 27.93
C LYS A 103 -9.68 -4.04 27.75
N GLU A 104 -10.65 -4.44 28.58
CA GLU A 104 -12.05 -4.08 28.33
C GLU A 104 -12.34 -2.60 28.61
N LEU A 105 -11.78 -2.01 29.69
CA LEU A 105 -11.93 -0.57 29.95
C LEU A 105 -11.32 0.31 28.84
N PRO A 106 -10.09 0.06 28.36
CA PRO A 106 -9.55 0.81 27.23
C PRO A 106 -10.35 0.63 25.93
N ILE A 107 -10.88 -0.58 25.65
CA ILE A 107 -11.75 -0.82 24.50
C ILE A 107 -13.05 -0.01 24.63
N ALA A 108 -13.64 0.02 25.84
CA ALA A 108 -14.81 0.84 26.16
C ALA A 108 -14.52 2.33 25.95
N LEU A 109 -13.36 2.82 26.39
CA LEU A 109 -12.92 4.21 26.20
C LEU A 109 -12.85 4.58 24.71
N ILE A 110 -12.22 3.75 23.88
CA ILE A 110 -12.17 3.95 22.43
C ILE A 110 -13.59 3.94 21.82
N SER A 111 -14.46 3.04 22.30
CA SER A 111 -15.86 2.96 21.83
C SER A 111 -16.66 4.21 22.16
N LEU A 112 -16.51 4.76 23.38
CA LEU A 112 -17.18 6.00 23.79
C LEU A 112 -16.71 7.20 22.97
N ILE A 113 -15.41 7.31 22.69
CA ILE A 113 -14.87 8.38 21.84
C ILE A 113 -15.43 8.27 20.41
N LYS A 114 -15.51 7.06 19.85
CA LYS A 114 -16.09 6.82 18.51
C LYS A 114 -17.57 7.23 18.42
N GLN A 115 -18.30 7.10 19.51
CA GLN A 115 -19.72 7.44 19.60
C GLN A 115 -19.96 8.89 20.07
N GLU A 116 -18.89 9.69 20.19
CA GLU A 116 -18.93 11.07 20.69
C GLU A 116 -19.64 11.18 22.05
N ALA A 117 -19.31 10.28 22.98
CA ALA A 117 -19.87 10.29 24.32
C ALA A 117 -19.51 11.58 25.08
N PRO A 118 -20.37 12.04 26.01
CA PRO A 118 -20.08 13.15 26.90
C PRO A 118 -18.73 12.99 27.59
N LEU A 119 -17.95 14.08 27.64
CA LEU A 119 -16.61 14.10 28.21
C LEU A 119 -16.57 13.54 29.65
N ARG A 120 -17.63 13.74 30.44
CA ARG A 120 -17.76 13.17 31.80
C ARG A 120 -17.64 11.65 31.84
N LEU A 121 -18.17 10.93 30.84
CA LEU A 121 -18.12 9.46 30.80
C LEU A 121 -16.74 8.97 30.36
N VAL A 122 -16.11 9.70 29.44
CA VAL A 122 -14.72 9.49 29.03
C VAL A 122 -13.82 9.65 30.27
N GLY A 123 -14.00 10.73 31.03
CA GLY A 123 -13.33 10.97 32.30
C GLY A 123 -13.55 9.85 33.32
N LEU A 124 -14.80 9.42 33.51
CA LEU A 124 -15.13 8.34 34.44
C LEU A 124 -14.39 7.04 34.12
N LEU A 125 -14.35 6.60 32.86
CA LEU A 125 -13.57 5.41 32.47
C LEU A 125 -12.08 5.55 32.78
N ILE A 126 -11.52 6.75 32.58
CA ILE A 126 -10.10 7.04 32.86
C ILE A 126 -9.84 7.02 34.37
N ASP A 127 -10.73 7.60 35.18
CA ASP A 127 -10.64 7.56 36.65
C ASP A 127 -10.74 6.14 37.20
N HIS A 128 -11.43 5.25 36.48
CA HIS A 128 -11.47 3.81 36.78
C HIS A 128 -10.30 3.01 36.18
N GLY A 129 -9.25 3.66 35.67
CA GLY A 129 -8.01 3.02 35.24
C GLY A 129 -7.96 2.56 33.79
N ALA A 130 -8.82 3.09 32.91
CA ALA A 130 -8.69 2.84 31.47
C ALA A 130 -7.34 3.37 30.94
N ASP A 131 -6.51 2.47 30.41
CA ASP A 131 -5.23 2.80 29.78
C ASP A 131 -5.43 3.70 28.53
N LEU A 132 -4.90 4.92 28.61
CA LEU A 132 -4.95 5.94 27.57
C LEU A 132 -4.13 5.58 26.32
N ASN A 133 -3.17 4.66 26.45
CA ASN A 133 -2.23 4.28 25.41
C ASN A 133 -2.53 2.90 24.83
N TYR A 134 -3.59 2.24 25.28
CA TYR A 134 -4.00 0.95 24.77
C TYR A 134 -4.21 0.97 23.27
N VAL A 135 -3.53 0.06 22.57
CA VAL A 135 -3.67 -0.09 21.12
C VAL A 135 -4.71 -1.15 20.80
N GLN A 136 -5.86 -0.72 20.30
CA GLN A 136 -6.89 -1.61 19.78
C GLN A 136 -6.59 -1.98 18.31
N SER A 137 -6.40 -3.28 18.05
CA SER A 137 -6.40 -3.84 16.70
C SER A 137 -7.82 -3.98 16.17
N GLY A 138 -8.13 -3.29 15.06
CA GLY A 138 -9.43 -3.33 14.39
C GLY A 138 -9.54 -4.41 13.31
N THR A 139 -10.76 -4.60 12.79
CA THR A 139 -11.10 -5.62 11.77
C THR A 139 -10.39 -5.43 10.44
N LYS A 140 -10.04 -4.18 10.07
CA LYS A 140 -9.31 -3.85 8.83
C LYS A 140 -7.79 -3.77 9.03
N SER A 141 -7.26 -4.39 10.09
CA SER A 141 -5.84 -4.31 10.48
C SER A 141 -5.33 -2.89 10.79
N SER A 142 -6.24 -1.92 10.95
CA SER A 142 -5.93 -0.61 11.50
C SER A 142 -5.80 -0.74 13.01
N THR A 143 -4.79 -0.08 13.57
CA THR A 143 -4.58 0.00 15.01
C THR A 143 -4.95 1.41 15.47
N VAL A 144 -5.58 1.56 16.63
CA VAL A 144 -5.96 2.89 17.16
C VAL A 144 -5.73 2.96 18.67
N THR A 145 -5.42 4.14 19.17
CA THR A 145 -5.42 4.48 20.61
C THR A 145 -6.62 5.37 20.91
N PRO A 146 -7.00 5.59 22.18
CA PRO A 146 -7.96 6.64 22.56
C PRO A 146 -7.61 7.99 21.92
N LEU A 147 -6.34 8.41 22.03
CA LEU A 147 -5.89 9.70 21.50
C LEU A 147 -6.01 9.77 19.97
N SER A 148 -5.55 8.75 19.25
CA SER A 148 -5.67 8.76 17.79
C SER A 148 -7.11 8.58 17.30
N THR A 149 -7.97 7.91 18.09
CA THR A 149 -9.40 7.81 17.81
C THR A 149 -10.08 9.18 17.87
N SER A 150 -9.71 10.04 18.83
CA SER A 150 -10.28 11.39 18.92
C SER A 150 -9.99 12.24 17.68
N ILE A 151 -8.80 12.09 17.07
CA ILE A 151 -8.44 12.69 15.78
C ILE A 151 -9.35 12.14 14.67
N MET A 152 -9.51 10.82 14.61
CA MET A 152 -10.30 10.12 13.59
C MET A 152 -11.79 10.54 13.61
N VAL A 153 -12.33 10.96 14.75
CA VAL A 153 -13.71 11.48 14.88
C VAL A 153 -13.81 13.01 14.96
N ASP A 154 -12.72 13.74 14.70
CA ASP A 154 -12.66 15.22 14.79
C ASP A 154 -13.04 15.79 16.17
N SER A 155 -12.87 15.01 17.24
CA SER A 155 -13.21 15.44 18.60
C SER A 155 -12.01 16.13 19.28
N LYS A 156 -11.85 17.43 19.01
CA LYS A 156 -10.82 18.27 19.65
C LYS A 156 -10.90 18.24 21.18
N THR A 157 -12.11 18.26 21.73
CA THR A 157 -12.33 18.24 23.19
C THR A 157 -11.79 16.95 23.82
N ASN A 158 -12.11 15.78 23.26
CA ASN A 158 -11.57 14.51 23.77
C ASN A 158 -10.05 14.45 23.58
N PHE A 159 -9.53 14.94 22.45
CA PHE A 159 -8.09 14.98 22.20
C PHE A 159 -7.33 15.77 23.28
N GLU A 160 -7.77 17.00 23.55
CA GLU A 160 -7.13 17.88 24.54
C GLU A 160 -7.26 17.31 25.96
N TYR A 161 -8.42 16.75 26.29
CA TYR A 161 -8.65 16.10 27.58
C TYR A 161 -7.75 14.88 27.80
N LEU A 162 -7.65 13.98 26.82
CA LEU A 162 -6.79 12.79 26.90
C LEU A 162 -5.32 13.17 27.05
N LEU A 163 -4.87 14.19 26.32
CA LEU A 163 -3.49 14.67 26.44
C LEU A 163 -3.24 15.30 27.81
N GLY A 164 -4.18 16.09 28.34
CA GLY A 164 -4.12 16.62 29.71
C GLY A 164 -4.07 15.54 30.79
N ARG A 165 -4.56 14.33 30.47
CA ARG A 165 -4.49 13.13 31.33
C ARG A 165 -3.25 12.26 31.10
N GLY A 166 -2.31 12.68 30.24
CA GLY A 166 -1.04 11.97 30.03
C GLY A 166 -1.05 10.95 28.89
N ALA A 167 -1.99 11.02 27.94
CA ALA A 167 -1.93 10.21 26.73
C ALA A 167 -0.67 10.50 25.91
N ASN A 168 -0.04 9.47 25.35
CA ASN A 168 1.20 9.59 24.61
C ASN A 168 0.97 10.07 23.17
N ILE A 169 1.44 11.29 22.86
CA ILE A 169 1.32 11.91 21.54
C ILE A 169 2.15 11.20 20.44
N HIS A 170 3.19 10.45 20.83
CA HIS A 170 4.05 9.71 19.92
C HIS A 170 3.54 8.29 19.61
N GLY A 171 2.50 7.84 20.33
CA GLY A 171 2.05 6.44 20.25
C GLY A 171 3.04 5.45 20.89
N GLN A 172 2.69 4.17 20.85
CA GLN A 172 3.55 3.07 21.30
C GLN A 172 4.02 2.25 20.11
N ASP A 173 5.28 1.85 20.11
CA ASP A 173 5.79 0.89 19.14
C ASP A 173 5.10 -0.47 19.34
N LEU A 174 4.73 -1.09 18.22
CA LEU A 174 4.11 -2.40 18.24
C LEU A 174 5.16 -3.48 18.07
N SER A 175 5.01 -4.58 18.81
CA SER A 175 5.82 -5.78 18.61
C SER A 175 5.64 -6.39 17.21
N HIS A 176 4.52 -6.07 16.55
CA HIS A 176 4.21 -6.51 15.19
C HIS A 176 3.76 -5.33 14.34
N PRO A 177 4.34 -5.12 13.14
CA PRO A 177 3.95 -4.05 12.25
C PRO A 177 2.46 -4.09 11.89
N SER A 178 1.79 -2.95 12.04
CA SER A 178 0.41 -2.77 11.62
C SER A 178 0.34 -2.52 10.11
N LYS A 179 -0.79 -2.84 9.45
CA LYS A 179 -0.97 -2.42 8.04
C LYS A 179 -1.13 -0.90 7.92
N VAL A 180 -1.78 -0.29 8.90
CA VAL A 180 -1.99 1.16 8.98
C VAL A 180 -1.75 1.57 10.43
N ALA A 181 -0.63 2.26 10.65
CA ALA A 181 -0.15 2.66 11.97
C ALA A 181 -0.92 3.85 12.58
N THR A 182 -2.25 3.87 12.46
CA THR A 182 -3.11 4.92 13.01
C THR A 182 -3.16 4.96 14.55
N HIS A 183 -2.46 4.06 15.26
CA HIS A 183 -2.30 4.14 16.71
C HIS A 183 -1.34 5.28 17.11
N ILE A 184 -0.44 5.66 16.19
CA ILE A 184 0.41 6.85 16.31
C ILE A 184 -0.42 8.08 15.91
N PRO A 185 -0.64 9.07 16.80
CA PRO A 185 -1.50 10.22 16.55
C PRO A 185 -1.16 11.02 15.29
N ILE A 186 0.13 11.25 14.98
CA ILE A 186 0.52 11.99 13.77
C ILE A 186 0.16 11.23 12.48
N PHE A 187 0.15 9.89 12.50
CA PHE A 187 -0.31 9.06 11.38
C PHE A 187 -1.83 9.15 11.21
N ALA A 188 -2.58 9.15 12.30
CA ALA A 188 -4.02 9.38 12.26
C ALA A 188 -4.36 10.78 11.73
N ALA A 189 -3.62 11.82 12.16
CA ALA A 189 -3.77 13.19 11.67
C ALA A 189 -3.50 13.29 10.16
N ALA A 190 -2.42 12.66 9.68
CA ALA A 190 -2.09 12.62 8.26
C ALA A 190 -3.16 11.89 7.44
N ARG A 191 -3.71 10.79 7.97
CA ARG A 191 -4.79 10.04 7.32
C ARG A 191 -6.05 10.88 7.14
N VAL A 192 -6.51 11.59 8.19
CA VAL A 192 -7.74 12.39 8.10
C VAL A 192 -7.54 13.72 7.37
N ALA A 193 -6.30 14.13 7.11
CA ALA A 193 -6.01 15.41 6.47
C ALA A 193 -6.56 15.53 5.04
N ILE A 194 -6.78 14.39 4.36
CA ILE A 194 -7.40 14.38 3.03
C ILE A 194 -8.91 14.64 3.06
N GLU A 195 -9.59 14.27 4.14
CA GLU A 195 -11.04 14.46 4.29
C GLU A 195 -11.38 15.79 4.98
N ARG A 196 -10.54 16.22 5.92
CA ARG A 196 -10.83 17.34 6.84
C ARG A 196 -9.81 18.46 6.80
N GLY A 197 -8.87 18.40 5.85
CA GLY A 197 -7.77 19.34 5.75
C GLY A 197 -6.71 19.20 6.85
N PRO A 198 -5.65 20.01 6.82
CA PRO A 198 -4.49 19.89 7.70
C PRO A 198 -4.73 20.39 9.13
N LYS A 199 -5.99 20.57 9.57
CA LYS A 199 -6.36 21.13 10.89
C LYS A 199 -5.69 20.37 12.05
N TRP A 200 -5.71 19.03 12.00
CA TRP A 200 -5.11 18.19 13.03
C TRP A 200 -3.59 18.27 13.06
N ILE A 201 -2.94 18.34 11.90
CA ILE A 201 -1.48 18.53 11.80
C ILE A 201 -1.07 19.93 12.31
N ASN A 202 -1.94 20.93 12.13
CA ASN A 202 -1.73 22.30 12.63
C ASN A 202 -1.83 22.44 14.15
N LEU A 203 -2.49 21.50 14.83
CA LEU A 203 -2.79 21.64 16.25
C LEU A 203 -1.46 21.65 17.04
N ARG A 204 -1.24 22.68 17.87
CA ARG A 204 0.06 22.96 18.54
C ARG A 204 0.63 21.73 19.26
N LEU A 205 -0.24 20.90 19.82
CA LEU A 205 0.14 19.70 20.55
C LEU A 205 0.56 18.57 19.61
N VAL A 206 -0.05 18.47 18.43
CA VAL A 206 0.42 17.60 17.35
C VAL A 206 1.75 18.10 16.77
N LYS A 207 2.07 19.41 16.85
CA LYS A 207 3.40 19.92 16.46
C LYS A 207 4.54 19.43 17.37
N ARG A 208 4.24 18.87 18.54
CA ARG A 208 5.26 18.18 19.36
C ARG A 208 5.52 16.76 18.87
N ALA A 209 4.61 16.18 18.09
CA ALA A 209 4.87 14.91 17.42
C ALA A 209 5.88 15.13 16.29
N ASP A 210 6.77 14.16 16.12
CA ASP A 210 7.69 14.16 14.99
C ASP A 210 6.91 13.88 13.69
N ILE A 211 6.87 14.89 12.80
CA ILE A 211 6.22 14.77 11.48
C ILE A 211 6.94 13.77 10.56
N ASN A 212 8.17 13.38 10.92
CA ASN A 212 9.00 12.41 10.23
C ASN A 212 9.08 11.06 10.96
N HIS A 213 8.22 10.84 11.96
CA HIS A 213 8.18 9.59 12.69
C HIS A 213 8.08 8.41 11.71
N CYS A 214 9.00 7.46 11.83
CA CYS A 214 9.08 6.30 10.97
C CYS A 214 8.62 5.05 11.74
N THR A 215 7.60 4.37 11.25
CA THR A 215 7.16 3.08 11.81
C THR A 215 7.17 2.00 10.72
N PRO A 216 7.61 0.77 11.02
CA PRO A 216 7.43 -0.35 10.11
C PRO A 216 5.94 -0.66 9.98
N ILE A 217 5.51 -0.95 8.76
CA ILE A 217 4.17 -1.44 8.46
C ILE A 217 4.23 -2.74 7.67
N LEU A 218 3.18 -3.53 7.84
CA LEU A 218 3.00 -4.78 7.12
C LEU A 218 2.20 -4.53 5.84
N GLU A 219 2.81 -4.67 4.68
CA GLU A 219 2.07 -4.73 3.43
C GLU A 219 1.93 -6.19 3.00
N LYS A 220 0.72 -6.75 3.17
CA LYS A 220 0.41 -8.00 2.46
C LYS A 220 0.50 -7.69 0.97
N ARG A 221 1.25 -8.49 0.21
CA ARG A 221 1.21 -8.43 -1.25
C ARG A 221 -0.26 -8.57 -1.68
N ARG A 222 -0.86 -7.45 -2.08
CA ARG A 222 -2.02 -7.49 -2.98
C ARG A 222 -1.46 -7.99 -4.30
N TRP A 223 -1.43 -9.31 -4.47
CA TRP A 223 -1.58 -9.87 -5.80
C TRP A 223 -2.91 -9.32 -6.29
N GLY A 224 -2.86 -8.23 -7.06
CA GLY A 224 -4.07 -7.71 -7.67
C GLY A 224 -4.68 -8.83 -8.53
N PRO A 225 -5.99 -8.77 -8.82
CA PRO A 225 -6.61 -9.62 -9.83
C PRO A 225 -6.10 -9.35 -11.26
N LEU A 226 -4.95 -8.67 -11.42
CA LEU A 226 -4.21 -8.56 -12.68
C LEU A 226 -3.78 -9.93 -13.22
N TRP A 227 -3.90 -10.98 -12.42
CA TRP A 227 -3.96 -12.37 -12.86
C TRP A 227 -5.43 -12.78 -12.94
N GLY A 228 -6.12 -12.40 -14.01
CA GLY A 228 -7.47 -12.88 -14.34
C GLY A 228 -7.55 -14.38 -14.66
N SER A 229 -6.60 -15.17 -14.16
CA SER A 229 -6.59 -16.62 -14.27
C SER A 229 -6.88 -17.18 -12.89
N TRP A 230 -8.18 -17.27 -12.58
CA TRP A 230 -8.74 -18.17 -11.59
C TRP A 230 -8.50 -19.63 -12.02
N VAL A 231 -7.26 -20.02 -12.26
CA VAL A 231 -6.95 -21.45 -12.37
C VAL A 231 -7.08 -21.98 -10.97
N HIS A 232 -8.21 -22.61 -10.72
CA HIS A 232 -8.64 -23.33 -9.51
C HIS A 232 -7.72 -24.51 -9.15
N LEU A 233 -6.41 -24.40 -9.29
CA LEU A 233 -5.49 -25.34 -8.69
C LEU A 233 -5.39 -24.98 -7.21
N GLY A 234 -6.37 -25.49 -6.47
CA GLY A 234 -6.43 -25.43 -5.01
C GLY A 234 -5.13 -25.94 -4.40
N ASN A 235 -4.84 -25.38 -3.22
CA ASN A 235 -3.67 -25.65 -2.40
C ASN A 235 -2.38 -25.14 -3.05
N TRP A 236 -1.97 -23.92 -2.73
CA TRP A 236 -0.77 -23.64 -1.94
C TRP A 236 -0.96 -22.21 -1.43
N GLU A 237 -1.02 -22.04 -0.12
CA GLU A 237 -0.66 -20.78 0.52
C GLU A 237 0.79 -20.51 0.11
N ASP A 238 1.03 -19.95 -1.07
CA ASP A 238 2.35 -19.45 -1.41
C ASP A 238 2.63 -18.38 -0.34
N PRO A 239 3.54 -18.63 0.62
CA PRO A 239 3.82 -17.72 1.72
C PRO A 239 4.69 -16.60 1.14
N SER A 240 4.11 -15.87 0.18
CA SER A 240 4.78 -14.78 -0.48
C SER A 240 5.24 -13.83 0.63
N PRO A 241 6.55 -13.58 0.71
CA PRO A 241 7.16 -13.02 1.89
C PRO A 241 6.49 -11.70 2.22
N LEU A 242 6.03 -11.57 3.47
CA LEU A 242 5.47 -10.33 3.98
C LEU A 242 6.49 -9.21 3.74
N GLU A 243 6.11 -8.21 2.95
CA GLU A 243 6.99 -7.09 2.64
C GLU A 243 6.78 -6.01 3.72
N TYR A 244 7.88 -5.58 4.34
CA TYR A 244 7.87 -4.54 5.36
C TYR A 244 8.43 -3.24 4.78
N TYR A 245 7.74 -2.16 5.10
CA TYR A 245 8.08 -0.81 4.68
C TYR A 245 8.05 0.11 5.88
N ASN A 246 8.98 1.04 5.94
CA ASN A 246 8.84 2.16 6.87
C ASN A 246 7.92 3.19 6.24
N ARG A 247 6.90 3.59 6.99
CA ARG A 247 6.02 4.69 6.59
C ARG A 247 6.27 5.89 7.47
N THR A 248 6.16 7.05 6.86
CA THR A 248 6.07 8.36 7.50
C THR A 248 4.60 8.83 7.47
N PRO A 249 4.25 9.86 8.25
CA PRO A 249 2.95 10.54 8.15
C PRO A 249 2.65 11.01 6.71
N LEU A 250 3.64 11.54 5.99
CA LEU A 250 3.51 11.92 4.59
C LEU A 250 3.08 10.75 3.70
N PHE A 251 3.70 9.59 3.87
CA PHE A 251 3.34 8.39 3.12
C PHE A 251 1.90 7.96 3.42
N VAL A 252 1.47 8.03 4.68
CA VAL A 252 0.07 7.73 5.07
C VAL A 252 -0.90 8.72 4.46
N TYR A 253 -0.56 10.00 4.40
CA TYR A 253 -1.36 11.01 3.72
C TYR A 253 -1.58 10.64 2.24
N LEU A 254 -0.50 10.34 1.51
CA LEU A 254 -0.57 9.94 0.10
C LEU A 254 -1.36 8.63 -0.10
N ASP A 255 -1.17 7.65 0.78
CA ASP A 255 -1.95 6.40 0.76
C ASP A 255 -3.41 6.58 1.20
N SER A 256 -3.78 7.72 1.76
CA SER A 256 -5.17 8.03 2.14
C SER A 256 -5.95 8.73 1.02
N ILE A 257 -5.27 9.25 -0.01
CA ILE A 257 -5.92 9.81 -1.20
C ILE A 257 -6.76 8.71 -1.86
N ASN A 258 -8.05 8.96 -2.05
CA ASN A 258 -9.04 7.99 -2.54
C ASN A 258 -9.72 8.43 -3.86
N THR A 259 -9.39 9.61 -4.37
CA THR A 259 -9.82 10.15 -5.66
C THR A 259 -8.77 11.16 -6.16
N TRP A 260 -8.77 11.46 -7.45
CA TRP A 260 -7.95 12.50 -8.10
C TRP A 260 -8.81 13.48 -8.89
N GLU A 261 -10.03 13.72 -8.42
CA GLU A 261 -10.94 14.68 -9.03
C GLU A 261 -10.45 16.12 -8.82
N PRO A 262 -10.61 17.02 -9.81
CA PRO A 262 -10.15 18.41 -9.73
C PRO A 262 -10.66 19.20 -8.52
N ASN A 263 -11.85 18.86 -8.04
CA ASN A 263 -12.53 19.57 -6.96
C ASN A 263 -12.29 18.94 -5.58
N GLN A 264 -11.28 18.05 -5.45
CA GLN A 264 -10.92 17.49 -4.16
C GLN A 264 -10.43 18.59 -3.20
N ILE A 265 -11.08 18.71 -2.05
CA ILE A 265 -10.73 19.67 -0.99
C ILE A 265 -10.20 18.89 0.22
N PRO A 266 -8.95 19.11 0.65
CA PRO A 266 -7.94 19.98 0.03
C PRO A 266 -7.31 19.34 -1.23
N SER A 267 -6.83 20.19 -2.14
CA SER A 267 -5.98 19.75 -3.26
C SER A 267 -4.75 19.00 -2.72
N PRO A 268 -4.40 17.83 -3.29
CA PRO A 268 -3.25 17.05 -2.82
C PRO A 268 -1.94 17.85 -2.75
N VAL A 269 -1.66 18.65 -3.77
CA VAL A 269 -0.45 19.48 -3.84
C VAL A 269 -0.45 20.58 -2.77
N LYS A 270 -1.61 21.18 -2.46
CA LYS A 270 -1.71 22.18 -1.38
C LYS A 270 -1.41 21.56 -0.02
N ALA A 271 -1.90 20.35 0.23
CA ALA A 271 -1.61 19.62 1.46
C ALA A 271 -0.14 19.18 1.54
N LEU A 272 0.47 18.77 0.42
CA LEU A 272 1.90 18.45 0.33
C LEU A 272 2.79 19.66 0.61
N ASN A 273 2.51 20.80 -0.01
CA ASN A 273 3.18 22.08 0.29
C ASN A 273 3.07 22.41 1.78
N TYR A 274 1.88 22.22 2.35
CA TYR A 274 1.66 22.44 3.77
C TYR A 274 2.51 21.48 4.62
N LEU A 275 2.51 20.17 4.36
CA LEU A 275 3.32 19.18 5.09
C LEU A 275 4.82 19.50 4.99
N SER A 276 5.30 19.83 3.78
CA SER A 276 6.69 20.25 3.55
C SER A 276 7.04 21.51 4.35
N SER A 277 6.16 22.51 4.38
CA SER A 277 6.34 23.73 5.20
C SER A 277 6.41 23.45 6.72
N LYS A 278 5.98 22.27 7.16
CA LYS A 278 6.10 21.79 8.55
C LYS A 278 7.32 20.90 8.78
N GLY A 279 8.20 20.74 7.79
CA GLY A 279 9.41 19.94 7.88
C GLY A 279 9.18 18.45 7.59
N ALA A 280 8.08 18.08 6.93
CA ALA A 280 7.92 16.71 6.44
C ALA A 280 8.99 16.41 5.38
N LEU A 281 9.81 15.42 5.66
CA LEU A 281 10.85 14.94 4.77
C LEU A 281 10.23 14.05 3.69
N LEU A 282 10.61 14.35 2.46
CA LEU A 282 10.23 13.62 1.25
C LEU A 282 11.21 12.52 0.88
N ARG A 283 12.37 12.49 1.56
CA ARG A 283 13.36 11.45 1.38
C ARG A 283 13.14 10.42 2.45
N HIS A 284 13.19 9.15 2.05
CA HIS A 284 13.21 8.05 2.99
C HIS A 284 14.35 8.25 3.97
N LEU A 285 14.00 8.42 5.25
CA LEU A 285 14.96 8.30 6.32
C LEU A 285 15.46 6.85 6.33
N GLU A 286 16.76 6.67 6.12
CA GLU A 286 17.42 5.45 6.54
C GLU A 286 17.13 5.32 8.03
N VAL A 287 16.35 4.30 8.39
CA VAL A 287 16.00 4.07 9.80
C VAL A 287 17.18 3.26 10.33
N PRO A 288 17.99 3.80 11.25
CA PRO A 288 19.13 3.09 11.79
C PRO A 288 18.60 1.89 12.58
N GLY A 289 19.01 0.69 12.21
CA GLY A 289 18.59 -0.55 12.87
C GLY A 289 18.02 -1.56 11.89
N ALA A 290 18.69 -2.71 11.79
CA ALA A 290 18.14 -3.88 11.15
C ALA A 290 16.89 -4.32 11.93
N VAL A 291 15.74 -4.41 11.27
CA VAL A 291 14.59 -5.14 11.83
C VAL A 291 15.09 -6.56 12.10
N GLN A 292 15.19 -6.95 13.37
CA GLN A 292 15.50 -8.31 13.78
C GLN A 292 14.47 -9.24 13.13
N GLY A 293 14.92 -10.13 12.23
CA GLY A 293 14.02 -11.10 11.58
C GLY A 293 14.30 -11.43 10.11
N GLY A 294 15.39 -10.96 9.50
CA GLY A 294 15.76 -11.37 8.13
C GLY A 294 14.82 -10.87 7.03
N PHE A 295 13.92 -9.94 7.33
CA PHE A 295 12.99 -9.39 6.36
C PHE A 295 13.70 -8.43 5.40
N LYS A 296 13.46 -8.61 4.09
CA LYS A 296 14.02 -7.73 3.06
C LYS A 296 13.32 -6.38 3.10
N ARG A 297 13.99 -5.36 3.65
CA ARG A 297 13.56 -3.97 3.61
C ARG A 297 13.52 -3.53 2.14
N LEU A 298 12.34 -3.15 1.69
CA LEU A 298 12.17 -2.53 0.37
C LEU A 298 11.93 -1.05 0.62
N GLU A 299 12.80 -0.20 0.10
CA GLU A 299 12.55 1.24 0.06
C GLU A 299 11.69 1.52 -1.17
N ARG A 300 10.65 2.31 -1.01
CA ARG A 300 9.81 2.76 -2.12
C ARG A 300 9.65 4.25 -2.04
N SER A 301 9.87 4.93 -3.14
CA SER A 301 9.58 6.35 -3.19
C SER A 301 8.08 6.60 -3.10
N GLU A 302 7.71 7.81 -2.68
CA GLU A 302 6.34 8.29 -2.61
C GLU A 302 5.68 8.24 -4.00
N THR A 303 6.43 8.62 -5.03
CA THR A 303 6.04 8.49 -6.44
C THR A 303 5.79 7.04 -6.83
N GLU A 304 6.69 6.11 -6.47
CA GLU A 304 6.51 4.69 -6.75
C GLU A 304 5.26 4.13 -6.09
N MET A 305 5.00 4.51 -4.83
CA MET A 305 3.80 4.11 -4.12
C MET A 305 2.54 4.59 -4.84
N LEU A 306 2.49 5.86 -5.24
CA LEU A 306 1.34 6.44 -5.94
C LEU A 306 1.06 5.73 -7.26
N LEU A 307 2.09 5.56 -8.10
CA LEU A 307 1.98 4.86 -9.38
C LEU A 307 1.54 3.41 -9.21
N ARG A 308 1.96 2.73 -8.14
CA ARG A 308 1.52 1.36 -7.86
C ARG A 308 0.06 1.31 -7.42
N LYS A 309 -0.37 2.24 -6.56
CA LYS A 309 -1.73 2.26 -6.03
C LYS A 309 -2.75 2.59 -7.11
N TRP A 310 -2.42 3.56 -7.96
CA TRP A 310 -3.35 4.15 -8.92
C TRP A 310 -3.13 3.66 -10.36
N GLY A 311 -1.94 3.14 -10.66
CA GLY A 311 -1.53 2.78 -11.99
C GLY A 311 -0.97 3.99 -12.75
N ALA A 312 -0.09 3.72 -13.72
CA ALA A 312 0.45 4.77 -14.59
C ALA A 312 -0.63 5.40 -15.49
N SER A 313 -1.78 4.76 -15.66
CA SER A 313 -2.93 5.31 -16.39
C SER A 313 -3.53 6.54 -15.71
N SER A 314 -3.38 6.66 -14.39
CA SER A 314 -3.82 7.83 -13.64
C SER A 314 -3.00 9.09 -13.97
N LEU A 315 -1.86 8.99 -14.65
CA LEU A 315 -1.09 10.16 -15.14
C LEU A 315 -1.84 10.98 -16.19
N ALA A 316 -2.95 10.47 -16.73
CA ALA A 316 -3.87 11.25 -17.54
C ALA A 316 -4.68 12.27 -16.71
N SER A 317 -4.83 12.07 -15.38
CA SER A 317 -5.43 13.08 -14.49
C SER A 317 -4.43 14.21 -14.24
N PRO A 318 -4.81 15.47 -14.51
CA PRO A 318 -3.97 16.63 -14.23
C PRO A 318 -3.53 16.69 -12.76
N GLU A 319 -4.41 16.39 -11.82
CA GLU A 319 -4.16 16.44 -10.37
C GLU A 319 -3.15 15.38 -9.94
N PHE A 320 -3.31 14.15 -10.43
CA PHE A 320 -2.36 13.07 -10.16
C PHE A 320 -0.98 13.37 -10.75
N PHE A 321 -0.95 13.85 -11.99
CA PHE A 321 0.28 14.24 -12.65
C PHE A 321 0.99 15.37 -11.90
N THR A 322 0.27 16.43 -11.54
CA THR A 322 0.82 17.59 -10.81
C THR A 322 1.34 17.16 -9.44
N CYS A 323 0.66 16.24 -8.75
CA CYS A 323 1.14 15.67 -7.49
C CYS A 323 2.46 14.90 -7.66
N ASN A 324 2.57 14.04 -8.68
CA ASN A 324 3.82 13.33 -8.96
C ASN A 324 4.93 14.28 -9.41
N GLN A 325 4.62 15.28 -10.23
CA GLN A 325 5.58 16.32 -10.62
C GLN A 325 6.13 17.04 -9.39
N TRP A 326 5.26 17.49 -8.49
CA TRP A 326 5.67 18.15 -7.25
C TRP A 326 6.57 17.25 -6.40
N LEU A 327 6.21 15.97 -6.25
CA LEU A 327 7.02 14.99 -5.51
C LEU A 327 8.42 14.84 -6.12
N LEU A 328 8.53 14.76 -7.45
CA LEU A 328 9.81 14.65 -8.15
C LEU A 328 10.67 15.90 -8.00
N GLU A 329 10.08 17.09 -8.17
CA GLU A 329 10.76 18.38 -8.02
C GLU A 329 11.34 18.57 -6.62
N HIS A 330 10.77 17.91 -5.61
CA HIS A 330 11.24 17.95 -4.23
C HIS A 330 12.03 16.69 -3.81
N GLY A 331 12.47 15.86 -4.77
CA GLY A 331 13.37 14.73 -4.54
C GLY A 331 12.71 13.46 -3.98
N ALA A 332 11.38 13.35 -4.02
CA ALA A 332 10.61 12.18 -3.58
C ALA A 332 10.49 11.09 -4.66
N GLY A 333 11.29 11.17 -5.74
CA GLY A 333 11.35 10.13 -6.79
C GLY A 333 12.16 8.90 -6.36
N GLY A 334 13.10 9.09 -5.44
CA GLY A 334 14.04 8.08 -4.95
C GLY A 334 15.03 7.59 -6.03
N PRO A 335 16.22 7.10 -5.63
CA PRO A 335 17.22 6.58 -6.59
C PRO A 335 16.84 5.23 -7.23
N ARG A 336 15.68 4.65 -6.85
CA ARG A 336 15.36 3.24 -7.03
C ARG A 336 14.04 2.96 -7.76
N MET A 337 13.58 3.83 -8.67
CA MET A 337 12.43 3.50 -9.54
C MET A 337 12.56 2.17 -10.29
N GLY A 338 13.76 1.58 -10.40
CA GLY A 338 13.97 0.25 -10.97
C GLY A 338 13.16 -0.88 -10.31
N THR A 339 12.61 -0.72 -9.10
CA THR A 339 11.63 -1.66 -8.54
C THR A 339 10.28 -1.61 -9.26
N LEU A 340 9.84 -0.44 -9.69
CA LEU A 340 8.63 -0.23 -10.50
C LEU A 340 8.76 -0.98 -11.84
N TYR A 341 9.93 -0.89 -12.49
CA TYR A 341 10.23 -1.59 -13.74
C TYR A 341 10.41 -3.11 -13.55
N ARG A 342 11.07 -3.55 -12.48
CA ARG A 342 11.20 -5.00 -12.19
C ARG A 342 9.86 -5.70 -11.97
N ARG A 343 8.86 -4.97 -11.45
CA ARG A 343 7.49 -5.49 -11.28
C ARG A 343 6.64 -5.30 -12.54
N GLY A 344 7.20 -4.59 -13.52
CA GLY A 344 6.65 -4.26 -14.83
C GLY A 344 5.57 -3.20 -14.76
N ILE A 345 5.68 -2.21 -15.62
CA ILE A 345 4.65 -1.20 -15.82
C ILE A 345 3.39 -1.92 -16.34
N PRO A 346 2.21 -1.71 -15.73
CA PRO A 346 0.96 -2.22 -16.29
C PRO A 346 0.84 -1.82 -17.76
N SER A 347 0.33 -2.70 -18.62
CA SER A 347 0.05 -2.33 -20.00
C SER A 347 -0.87 -1.08 -20.02
N LEU A 348 -0.37 0.02 -20.58
CA LEU A 348 -1.13 1.27 -20.68
C LEU A 348 -1.86 1.32 -22.03
N PRO A 349 -3.14 1.72 -22.05
CA PRO A 349 -3.82 2.09 -23.29
C PRO A 349 -3.09 3.24 -23.98
N VAL A 350 -3.09 3.22 -25.32
CA VAL A 350 -2.50 4.24 -26.21
C VAL A 350 -2.87 5.66 -25.81
N ALA A 351 -4.17 5.93 -25.57
CA ALA A 351 -4.67 7.25 -25.19
C ALA A 351 -4.12 7.81 -23.86
N ARG A 352 -3.35 7.03 -23.10
CA ARG A 352 -2.76 7.41 -21.80
C ARG A 352 -1.23 7.46 -21.85
N SER A 353 -0.64 7.29 -23.03
CA SER A 353 0.81 7.19 -23.22
C SER A 353 1.52 8.54 -23.08
N ASP A 354 0.85 9.65 -23.42
CA ASP A 354 1.37 11.02 -23.25
C ASP A 354 1.68 11.37 -21.79
N GLY A 355 0.78 11.02 -20.86
CA GLY A 355 0.97 11.27 -19.43
C GLY A 355 2.19 10.52 -18.88
N TRP A 356 2.39 9.28 -19.34
CA TRP A 356 3.57 8.48 -18.99
C TRP A 356 4.86 9.07 -19.59
N ALA A 357 4.86 9.44 -20.86
CA ALA A 357 6.02 10.06 -21.51
C ALA A 357 6.41 11.39 -20.82
N ARG A 358 5.43 12.23 -20.49
CA ARG A 358 5.66 13.47 -19.72
C ARG A 358 6.26 13.17 -18.35
N PHE A 359 5.75 12.16 -17.65
CA PHE A 359 6.28 11.74 -16.35
C PHE A 359 7.72 11.26 -16.46
N LEU A 360 8.04 10.44 -17.47
CA LEU A 360 9.41 9.98 -17.69
C LEU A 360 10.37 11.13 -17.98
N ARG A 361 9.97 12.10 -18.81
CA ARG A 361 10.82 13.27 -19.09
C ARG A 361 11.08 14.09 -17.82
N LEU A 362 10.08 14.28 -16.98
CA LEU A 362 10.25 14.94 -15.67
C LEU A 362 11.20 14.14 -14.76
N TYR A 363 10.96 12.83 -14.65
CA TYR A 363 11.77 11.96 -13.80
C TYR A 363 13.24 11.89 -14.26
N LEU A 364 13.47 11.80 -15.56
CA LEU A 364 14.80 11.65 -16.15
C LEU A 364 15.53 12.99 -16.32
N GLY A 365 14.80 14.11 -16.36
CA GLY A 365 15.33 15.46 -16.55
C GLY A 365 15.50 16.26 -15.25
N GLY A 366 15.31 15.64 -14.08
CA GLY A 366 15.41 16.31 -12.79
C GLY A 366 16.80 16.95 -12.53
N PRO A 367 16.86 18.04 -11.74
CA PRO A 367 18.10 18.78 -11.44
C PRO A 367 19.15 17.95 -10.68
N ASP A 368 18.75 16.83 -10.08
CA ASP A 368 19.64 15.88 -9.39
C ASP A 368 20.37 14.93 -10.37
N SER A 369 20.42 15.24 -11.67
CA SER A 369 20.98 14.35 -12.70
C SER A 369 22.50 14.23 -12.74
N ASP A 370 23.05 13.68 -11.66
CA ASP A 370 24.42 13.20 -11.50
C ASP A 370 24.81 12.29 -12.69
N PRO A 371 26.03 12.39 -13.26
CA PRO A 371 26.57 11.40 -14.21
C PRO A 371 26.38 9.92 -13.80
N ARG A 372 26.29 9.61 -12.50
CA ARG A 372 25.91 8.28 -11.97
C ARG A 372 24.51 7.83 -12.43
N GLU A 373 23.67 8.75 -12.87
CA GLU A 373 22.37 8.49 -13.46
C GLU A 373 22.45 7.82 -14.83
N ARG A 374 23.51 7.99 -15.62
CA ARG A 374 23.60 7.24 -16.90
C ARG A 374 23.55 5.73 -16.62
N SER A 375 24.23 5.27 -15.56
CA SER A 375 24.16 3.88 -15.11
C SER A 375 22.75 3.51 -14.62
N ALA A 376 22.05 4.41 -13.93
CA ALA A 376 20.67 4.19 -13.51
C ALA A 376 19.72 4.08 -14.71
N ARG A 377 19.81 5.00 -15.68
CA ARG A 377 19.04 5.00 -16.94
C ARG A 377 19.30 3.72 -17.74
N ASN A 378 20.56 3.28 -17.81
CA ASN A 378 20.92 1.99 -18.42
C ASN A 378 20.26 0.82 -17.69
N ARG A 379 20.32 0.78 -16.35
CA ARG A 379 19.64 -0.26 -15.55
C ARG A 379 18.13 -0.25 -15.74
N LEU A 380 17.51 0.92 -15.85
CA LEU A 380 16.07 1.06 -16.13
C LEU A 380 15.73 0.53 -17.53
N LEU A 381 16.53 0.89 -18.54
CA LEU A 381 16.38 0.39 -19.91
C LEU A 381 16.51 -1.14 -19.95
N GLY A 382 17.56 -1.69 -19.36
CA GLY A 382 17.74 -3.14 -19.25
C GLY A 382 16.58 -3.81 -18.52
N SER A 383 16.13 -3.24 -17.39
CA SER A 383 15.00 -3.78 -16.62
C SER A 383 13.70 -3.77 -17.43
N GLU A 384 13.45 -2.74 -18.25
CA GLU A 384 12.26 -2.70 -19.13
C GLU A 384 12.37 -3.78 -20.21
N ILE A 385 13.53 -3.92 -20.88
CA ILE A 385 13.76 -4.96 -21.89
C ILE A 385 13.57 -6.36 -21.28
N GLU A 386 14.19 -6.62 -20.13
CA GLU A 386 14.10 -7.91 -19.43
C GLU A 386 12.70 -8.20 -18.87
N CYS A 387 12.00 -7.18 -18.35
CA CYS A 387 10.62 -7.33 -17.89
C CYS A 387 9.70 -7.68 -19.06
N ARG A 388 9.90 -7.06 -20.22
CA ARG A 388 9.10 -7.33 -21.41
C ARG A 388 9.38 -8.68 -21.99
N GLU A 389 10.61 -9.16 -21.97
CA GLU A 389 10.96 -10.54 -22.31
C GLU A 389 10.15 -11.54 -21.44
N ARG A 390 10.13 -11.34 -20.13
CA ARG A 390 9.41 -12.23 -19.20
C ARG A 390 7.90 -12.16 -19.34
N LYS A 391 7.34 -10.96 -19.48
CA LYS A 391 5.89 -10.73 -19.63
C LYS A 391 5.39 -10.94 -21.06
N PHE A 392 6.29 -11.13 -22.03
CA PHE A 392 5.98 -11.30 -23.45
C PHE A 392 4.97 -12.42 -23.70
N VAL A 393 4.99 -13.45 -22.85
CA VAL A 393 4.10 -14.62 -22.95
C VAL A 393 2.64 -14.27 -22.65
N GLN A 394 2.33 -13.20 -21.90
CA GLN A 394 0.98 -12.91 -21.43
C GLN A 394 0.33 -11.68 -22.06
N ASP A 395 1.00 -10.52 -22.05
CA ASP A 395 0.41 -9.26 -22.53
C ASP A 395 0.11 -9.30 -24.03
N ILE A 396 0.91 -10.07 -24.78
CA ILE A 396 0.90 -10.03 -26.23
C ILE A 396 -0.12 -11.00 -26.82
N TRP A 397 -0.55 -12.05 -26.11
CA TRP A 397 -1.67 -12.91 -26.57
C TRP A 397 -2.87 -12.09 -27.04
N GLN A 398 -3.11 -10.94 -26.40
CA GLN A 398 -4.25 -10.09 -26.66
C GLN A 398 -4.05 -9.06 -27.79
N ASN A 399 -2.87 -8.44 -27.96
CA ASN A 399 -2.77 -7.15 -28.68
C ASN A 399 -1.89 -7.09 -29.95
N GLY A 400 -1.24 -8.18 -30.38
CA GLY A 400 -0.62 -8.22 -31.72
C GLY A 400 0.74 -7.52 -31.90
N SER A 401 1.05 -6.48 -31.12
CA SER A 401 2.24 -5.62 -31.30
C SER A 401 3.00 -5.35 -29.99
N VAL A 402 4.21 -4.78 -30.09
CA VAL A 402 4.94 -4.25 -28.93
C VAL A 402 4.06 -3.16 -28.29
N PRO A 403 3.76 -3.23 -26.99
CA PRO A 403 2.91 -2.22 -26.35
C PRO A 403 3.54 -0.84 -26.53
N GLU A 404 2.77 0.14 -27.01
CA GLU A 404 3.26 1.51 -27.27
C GLU A 404 3.95 2.13 -26.04
N SER A 405 3.46 1.84 -24.84
CA SER A 405 4.09 2.22 -23.58
C SER A 405 5.54 1.74 -23.44
N THR A 406 5.87 0.57 -23.99
CA THR A 406 7.24 0.02 -24.01
C THR A 406 8.11 0.84 -24.95
N THR A 407 7.63 1.05 -26.18
CA THR A 407 8.31 1.83 -27.21
C THR A 407 8.63 3.23 -26.71
N LEU A 408 7.63 3.92 -26.15
CA LEU A 408 7.78 5.27 -25.58
C LEU A 408 8.72 5.30 -24.38
N THR A 409 8.69 4.27 -23.53
CA THR A 409 9.61 4.17 -22.39
C THR A 409 11.06 4.05 -22.86
N ILE A 410 11.32 3.16 -23.81
CA ILE A 410 12.65 2.96 -24.39
C ILE A 410 13.12 4.23 -25.09
N ASP A 411 12.25 4.88 -25.86
CA ASP A 411 12.55 6.13 -26.55
C ASP A 411 12.88 7.26 -25.57
N CYS A 412 12.11 7.42 -24.50
CA CYS A 412 12.40 8.41 -23.47
C CYS A 412 13.71 8.14 -22.74
N LEU A 413 14.03 6.87 -22.45
CA LEU A 413 15.29 6.50 -21.80
C LEU A 413 16.50 6.78 -22.69
N ILE A 414 16.43 6.41 -23.97
CA ILE A 414 17.49 6.66 -24.95
C ILE A 414 17.66 8.16 -25.20
N ALA A 415 16.56 8.90 -25.38
CA ALA A 415 16.58 10.36 -25.52
C ALA A 415 17.17 11.05 -24.27
N SER A 416 17.01 10.44 -23.10
CA SER A 416 17.63 10.88 -21.85
C SER A 416 19.08 10.36 -21.71
N GLY A 417 19.70 9.83 -22.76
CA GLY A 417 21.10 9.42 -22.76
C GLY A 417 21.39 8.02 -22.19
N ALA A 418 20.38 7.15 -22.07
CA ALA A 418 20.62 5.72 -21.82
C ALA A 418 21.35 5.09 -23.02
N ASN A 419 22.39 4.31 -22.74
CA ASN A 419 23.10 3.52 -23.73
C ASN A 419 22.47 2.12 -23.83
N ILE A 420 21.79 1.87 -24.95
CA ILE A 420 21.21 0.57 -25.29
C ILE A 420 22.28 -0.53 -25.40
N ASN A 421 23.53 -0.16 -25.70
CA ASN A 421 24.68 -1.07 -25.80
C ASN A 421 25.59 -1.03 -24.56
N SER A 422 25.10 -0.57 -23.41
CA SER A 422 25.85 -0.79 -22.16
C SER A 422 26.00 -2.28 -21.87
N ASP A 423 27.07 -2.69 -21.19
CA ASP A 423 27.37 -4.12 -20.97
C ASP A 423 26.18 -4.92 -20.44
N SER A 424 25.42 -4.35 -19.49
CA SER A 424 24.22 -4.97 -18.92
C SER A 424 23.08 -5.09 -19.92
N ASN A 425 22.86 -4.06 -20.74
CA ASN A 425 21.76 -4.03 -21.71
C ASN A 425 22.06 -4.93 -22.91
N LEU A 426 23.32 -4.95 -23.35
CA LEU A 426 23.81 -5.83 -24.39
C LEU A 426 23.71 -7.31 -23.96
N GLU A 427 24.03 -7.64 -22.71
CA GLU A 427 23.83 -8.99 -22.17
C GLU A 427 22.34 -9.39 -22.13
N ILE A 428 21.44 -8.47 -21.77
CA ILE A 428 19.99 -8.72 -21.82
C ILE A 428 19.53 -8.94 -23.26
N PHE A 429 20.01 -8.12 -24.20
CA PHE A 429 19.68 -8.22 -25.61
C PHE A 429 20.19 -9.53 -26.24
N ILE A 430 21.42 -9.94 -25.92
CA ILE A 430 21.99 -11.21 -26.35
C ILE A 430 21.16 -12.39 -25.82
N ARG A 431 20.83 -12.40 -24.52
CA ARG A 431 20.00 -13.46 -23.94
C ARG A 431 18.62 -13.52 -24.59
N LEU A 432 18.06 -12.37 -24.95
CA LEU A 432 16.79 -12.28 -25.68
C LEU A 432 16.90 -12.94 -27.08
N CYS A 433 17.99 -12.70 -27.81
CA CYS A 433 18.27 -13.36 -29.10
C CYS A 433 18.52 -14.87 -28.95
N GLU A 434 19.34 -15.29 -27.97
CA GLU A 434 19.68 -16.70 -27.73
C GLU A 434 18.44 -17.52 -27.36
N LYS A 435 17.62 -17.00 -26.43
CA LYS A 435 16.38 -17.64 -26.02
C LYS A 435 15.44 -17.83 -27.22
N HIS A 436 15.35 -16.81 -28.08
CA HIS A 436 14.57 -16.90 -29.30
C HIS A 436 15.10 -17.97 -30.26
N CYS A 437 16.40 -18.02 -30.55
CA CYS A 437 17.00 -19.07 -31.38
C CYS A 437 16.71 -20.47 -30.81
N SER A 438 16.86 -20.64 -29.48
CA SER A 438 16.61 -21.94 -28.84
C SER A 438 15.14 -22.40 -28.92
N GLU A 439 14.19 -21.48 -28.77
CA GLU A 439 12.75 -21.79 -28.80
C GLU A 439 12.22 -21.94 -30.23
N ALA A 440 12.83 -21.29 -31.22
CA ALA A 440 12.46 -21.42 -32.64
C ALA A 440 12.65 -22.86 -33.17
N PHE A 441 13.57 -23.63 -32.61
CA PHE A 441 13.76 -25.05 -32.94
C PHE A 441 12.69 -25.96 -32.34
N SER A 442 11.94 -25.49 -31.34
CA SER A 442 10.81 -26.24 -30.77
C SER A 442 9.57 -26.02 -31.65
N ARG A 443 9.31 -26.96 -32.56
CA ARG A 443 8.17 -26.94 -33.52
C ARG A 443 6.78 -26.78 -32.89
N THR A 444 6.66 -26.85 -31.56
CA THR A 444 5.41 -26.71 -30.81
C THR A 444 5.07 -25.28 -30.41
N TYR A 445 5.94 -24.30 -30.65
CA TYR A 445 5.68 -22.91 -30.27
C TYR A 445 4.85 -22.13 -31.30
N ASN A 446 3.88 -21.35 -30.82
CA ASN A 446 2.94 -20.55 -31.60
C ASN A 446 3.66 -19.52 -32.50
N GLU A 447 3.52 -19.63 -33.83
CA GLU A 447 4.15 -18.73 -34.83
C GLU A 447 3.96 -17.25 -34.51
N ARG A 448 2.78 -16.87 -33.99
CA ARG A 448 2.49 -15.49 -33.59
C ARG A 448 3.46 -15.00 -32.51
N PHE A 449 3.81 -15.85 -31.55
CA PHE A 449 4.72 -15.48 -30.48
C PHE A 449 6.12 -15.15 -31.02
N GLN A 450 6.60 -15.91 -32.00
CA GLN A 450 7.88 -15.66 -32.65
C GLN A 450 7.85 -14.32 -33.42
N GLU A 451 6.81 -14.07 -34.21
CA GLU A 451 6.66 -12.79 -34.93
C GLU A 451 6.71 -11.56 -34.02
N ARG A 452 6.07 -11.63 -32.86
CA ARG A 452 6.08 -10.52 -31.91
C ARG A 452 7.48 -10.33 -31.32
N ARG A 453 8.18 -11.40 -30.94
CA ARG A 453 9.57 -11.30 -30.45
C ARG A 453 10.48 -10.69 -31.51
N PHE A 454 10.32 -11.12 -32.75
CA PHE A 454 10.98 -10.55 -33.91
C PHE A 454 10.71 -9.04 -34.06
N SER A 455 9.46 -8.62 -33.90
CA SER A 455 9.08 -7.21 -33.93
C SER A 455 9.76 -6.41 -32.81
N PHE A 456 9.81 -6.95 -31.59
CA PHE A 456 10.47 -6.29 -30.46
C PHE A 456 11.98 -6.19 -30.61
N ILE A 457 12.66 -7.26 -31.03
CA ILE A 457 14.10 -7.25 -31.29
C ILE A 457 14.42 -6.31 -32.45
N GLY A 458 13.62 -6.35 -33.53
CA GLY A 458 13.72 -5.41 -34.63
C GLY A 458 13.59 -3.96 -34.18
N PHE A 459 12.66 -3.67 -33.27
CA PHE A 459 12.52 -2.35 -32.66
C PHE A 459 13.76 -1.95 -31.84
N LEU A 460 14.31 -2.82 -30.99
CA LEU A 460 15.54 -2.49 -30.23
C LEU A 460 16.70 -2.17 -31.17
N VAL A 461 16.79 -2.91 -32.26
CA VAL A 461 17.80 -2.72 -33.31
C VAL A 461 17.61 -1.39 -34.04
N THR A 462 16.38 -0.96 -34.35
CA THR A 462 16.15 0.39 -34.91
C THR A 462 16.48 1.51 -33.92
N LYS A 463 16.58 1.19 -32.62
CA LYS A 463 17.06 2.10 -31.58
C LYS A 463 18.57 2.03 -31.33
N GLY A 464 19.30 1.31 -32.19
CA GLY A 464 20.76 1.24 -32.17
C GLY A 464 21.32 0.11 -31.31
N ALA A 465 20.51 -0.89 -30.92
CA ALA A 465 21.05 -2.11 -30.32
C ALA A 465 21.96 -2.83 -31.33
N ASP A 466 23.23 -3.00 -31.00
CA ASP A 466 24.22 -3.63 -31.87
C ASP A 466 24.56 -5.04 -31.36
N PRO A 467 24.10 -6.11 -32.05
CA PRO A 467 24.45 -7.48 -31.68
C PRO A 467 25.94 -7.82 -31.88
N MET A 468 26.71 -6.99 -32.57
CA MET A 468 28.11 -7.28 -32.94
C MET A 468 29.13 -6.87 -31.86
N MET A 469 28.70 -6.11 -30.86
CA MET A 469 29.60 -5.55 -29.84
C MET A 469 30.26 -6.60 -28.93
N LYS A 470 29.69 -7.81 -28.81
CA LYS A 470 30.32 -8.94 -28.10
C LYS A 470 30.54 -10.08 -29.08
N GLY A 471 31.79 -10.32 -29.46
CA GLY A 471 32.14 -11.49 -30.28
C GLY A 471 31.73 -12.81 -29.62
N GLY A 472 31.56 -13.87 -30.42
CA GLY A 472 31.35 -15.24 -29.92
C GLY A 472 30.03 -15.91 -30.36
N PRO A 473 29.55 -16.95 -29.63
CA PRO A 473 28.34 -17.70 -29.98
C PRO A 473 27.07 -16.84 -30.04
N ALA A 474 26.95 -15.91 -29.10
CA ALA A 474 25.88 -14.91 -29.03
C ALA A 474 25.74 -14.09 -30.34
N GLN A 475 26.88 -13.65 -30.89
CA GLN A 475 26.94 -12.92 -32.15
C GLN A 475 26.38 -13.76 -33.31
N LYS A 476 26.74 -15.06 -33.36
CA LYS A 476 26.24 -15.98 -34.39
C LYS A 476 24.73 -16.15 -34.30
N SER A 477 24.18 -16.32 -33.08
CA SER A 477 22.73 -16.43 -32.87
C SER A 477 21.99 -15.17 -33.30
N ALA A 478 22.49 -13.99 -32.93
CA ALA A 478 21.87 -12.73 -33.34
C ALA A 478 21.94 -12.50 -34.86
N LEU A 479 23.08 -12.84 -35.49
CA LEU A 479 23.25 -12.79 -36.95
C LEU A 479 22.29 -13.71 -37.69
N GLN A 480 22.20 -14.97 -37.25
CA GLN A 480 21.28 -15.94 -37.81
C GLN A 480 19.83 -15.45 -37.70
N MET A 481 19.45 -14.92 -36.53
CA MET A 481 18.12 -14.37 -36.31
C MET A 481 17.82 -13.17 -37.23
N LEU A 482 18.78 -12.25 -37.43
CA LEU A 482 18.63 -11.13 -38.36
C LEU A 482 18.47 -11.59 -39.82
N GLU A 483 19.13 -12.68 -40.19
CA GLU A 483 18.99 -13.31 -41.49
C GLU A 483 17.63 -14.00 -41.67
N GLU A 484 17.13 -14.67 -40.64
CA GLU A 484 15.77 -15.23 -40.61
C GLU A 484 14.69 -14.15 -40.72
N LEU A 485 14.87 -13.01 -40.03
CA LEU A 485 14.02 -11.81 -40.18
C LEU A 485 13.94 -11.34 -41.63
N LYS A 486 15.09 -11.31 -42.30
CA LYS A 486 15.20 -10.90 -43.70
C LYS A 486 14.47 -11.88 -44.62
N ASN A 487 14.62 -13.18 -44.36
CA ASN A 487 14.04 -14.26 -45.17
C ASN A 487 12.51 -14.39 -44.97
N SER A 488 12.02 -14.25 -43.74
CA SER A 488 10.59 -14.26 -43.41
C SER A 488 9.82 -13.15 -44.17
N LYS A 489 10.39 -11.94 -44.25
CA LYS A 489 9.79 -10.84 -45.02
C LYS A 489 9.75 -11.08 -46.53
N ARG A 490 10.79 -11.74 -47.08
CA ARG A 490 10.81 -12.14 -48.50
C ARG A 490 9.70 -13.15 -48.80
N SER A 491 9.48 -14.12 -47.92
CA SER A 491 8.41 -15.12 -48.06
C SER A 491 7.01 -14.49 -48.02
N ARG A 492 6.76 -13.49 -47.15
CA ARG A 492 5.46 -12.79 -47.07
C ARG A 492 5.17 -11.91 -48.29
N ARG A 493 6.18 -11.26 -48.87
CA ARG A 493 6.01 -10.47 -50.10
C ARG A 493 5.49 -11.30 -51.28
N HIS A 494 5.77 -12.61 -51.32
CA HIS A 494 5.23 -13.50 -52.33
C HIS A 494 3.77 -13.93 -52.08
N LYS A 495 3.20 -13.63 -50.90
CA LYS A 495 1.82 -13.99 -50.53
C LYS A 495 0.79 -12.86 -50.70
N ASN A 496 1.11 -11.75 -51.37
CA ASN A 496 0.18 -10.63 -51.64
C ASN A 496 -0.47 -9.98 -50.38
N GLU A 497 0.20 -10.05 -49.23
CA GLU A 497 -0.18 -9.24 -48.06
C GLU A 497 0.57 -7.90 -48.14
N GLY A 498 -0.15 -6.78 -47.98
CA GLY A 498 0.29 -5.41 -48.29
C GLY A 498 1.60 -4.92 -47.63
N PRO A 499 2.13 -3.76 -48.08
CA PRO A 499 3.51 -3.37 -47.82
C PRO A 499 3.75 -2.93 -46.37
N VAL A 500 4.74 -3.57 -45.72
CA VAL A 500 5.35 -3.10 -44.47
C VAL A 500 6.61 -2.31 -44.82
N GLU A 501 6.50 -0.98 -44.88
CA GLU A 501 7.54 -0.09 -45.44
C GLU A 501 8.70 0.28 -44.49
N VAL A 502 8.58 0.11 -43.17
CA VAL A 502 9.48 0.79 -42.20
C VAL A 502 10.84 0.09 -41.96
N VAL A 503 11.17 -1.02 -42.62
CA VAL A 503 12.39 -1.81 -42.27
C VAL A 503 13.41 -1.96 -43.41
N PHE A 504 13.15 -1.35 -44.56
CA PHE A 504 14.02 -1.49 -45.74
C PHE A 504 15.38 -0.77 -45.59
N ASP A 505 15.50 0.18 -44.66
CA ASP A 505 16.72 0.99 -44.48
C ASP A 505 17.82 0.27 -43.66
N PHE A 506 17.42 -0.63 -42.75
CA PHE A 506 18.35 -1.22 -41.79
C PHE A 506 19.31 -2.27 -42.38
N ALA A 507 18.84 -3.07 -43.35
CA ALA A 507 19.69 -4.05 -44.05
C ALA A 507 20.75 -3.38 -44.93
N THR A 508 20.44 -2.19 -45.45
CA THR A 508 21.35 -1.34 -46.22
C THR A 508 22.36 -0.65 -45.31
N MET A 509 21.93 -0.25 -44.09
CA MET A 509 22.80 0.31 -43.04
C MET A 509 23.82 -0.71 -42.52
N LEU A 510 23.39 -1.93 -42.17
CA LEU A 510 24.30 -3.01 -41.73
C LEU A 510 25.26 -3.47 -42.83
N ALA A 511 24.83 -3.45 -44.09
CA ALA A 511 25.74 -3.75 -45.21
C ALA A 511 26.82 -2.68 -45.36
N LYS A 512 26.49 -1.41 -45.16
CA LYS A 512 27.44 -0.29 -45.19
C LYS A 512 28.38 -0.29 -43.98
N GLU A 513 27.89 -0.52 -42.76
CA GLU A 513 28.74 -0.58 -41.57
C GLU A 513 29.62 -1.83 -41.51
N ARG A 514 29.15 -2.97 -42.01
CA ARG A 514 29.97 -4.19 -42.16
C ARG A 514 31.14 -3.96 -43.13
N ILE A 515 30.94 -3.16 -44.18
CA ILE A 515 32.03 -2.77 -45.10
C ILE A 515 33.04 -1.89 -44.35
N VAL A 516 32.60 -0.86 -43.62
CA VAL A 516 33.49 0.05 -42.86
C VAL A 516 34.24 -0.66 -41.72
N TYR A 517 33.60 -1.60 -41.02
CA TYR A 517 34.24 -2.37 -39.95
C TYR A 517 35.26 -3.39 -40.49
N LEU A 518 34.97 -4.01 -41.64
CA LEU A 518 35.91 -4.90 -42.32
C LEU A 518 37.09 -4.10 -42.92
N GLU A 519 36.87 -2.88 -43.43
CA GLU A 519 37.91 -2.00 -43.95
C GLU A 519 38.84 -1.45 -42.85
N ARG A 520 38.31 -1.13 -41.66
CA ARG A 520 39.14 -0.65 -40.52
C ARG A 520 39.94 -1.73 -39.80
N ASN A 521 39.54 -2.99 -39.93
CA ASN A 521 40.17 -4.12 -39.24
C ASN A 521 40.86 -5.11 -40.19
N GLN A 522 41.04 -4.75 -41.47
CA GLN A 522 42.00 -5.48 -42.30
C GLN A 522 43.43 -5.20 -41.77
N PRO A 523 44.24 -6.23 -41.49
CA PRO A 523 45.64 -6.03 -41.18
C PRO A 523 46.27 -5.35 -42.39
N ILE A 524 46.89 -4.18 -42.19
CA ILE A 524 47.72 -3.53 -43.21
C ILE A 524 48.83 -4.54 -43.53
N GLY A 525 48.67 -5.22 -44.66
CA GLY A 525 49.68 -6.13 -45.19
C GLY A 525 50.92 -5.32 -45.52
N VAL A 526 51.98 -5.52 -44.75
CA VAL A 526 53.34 -5.15 -45.14
C VAL A 526 53.66 -5.98 -46.37
N ALA A 527 53.74 -5.33 -47.53
CA ALA A 527 54.21 -5.94 -48.77
C ALA A 527 55.64 -5.46 -49.05
N ALA A 528 56.54 -6.45 -49.11
CA ALA A 528 57.94 -6.45 -49.56
C ALA A 528 58.92 -5.47 -48.91
#